data_AF-A0AAQ3MRD7-F1
#
_entry.id   AF-A0AAQ3MRD7-F1
#
_cell.length_a   1.000
_cell.length_b   1.000
_cell.length_c   1.000
_cell.angle_alpha   90.00
_cell.angle_beta   90.00
_cell.angle_gamma   90.00
#
_symmetry.space_group_name_H-M   'P 1'
#
loop_
_entity.id
_entity.type
_entity.pdbx_description
1 polymer ?
#
loop_
_entity_poly.entity_id
_entity_poly.type
_entity_poly.pdbx_seq_one_letter_code
_entity_poly.pdbx_strand_id
1 'polypeptide(L)'
;MALPVAACAKHYVGDGGTNKGINENNTLINYNGLLGIHMPAYYNSIIKGVSTVMISYSSWNGEKMHANRKLITGYLKNKLRFRVKFCLFSSIILILTRTSQNK
;
A
#
# COMPACT_ATOMS: atom_id res chain seq x y z
N MET A 1 21.67 20.13 -10.66
CA MET A 1 21.52 18.71 -10.27
C MET A 1 20.25 18.61 -9.44
N ALA A 2 19.18 17.98 -9.94
CA ALA A 2 17.96 17.81 -9.17
C ALA A 2 18.13 16.63 -8.20
N LEU A 3 17.73 16.81 -6.94
CA LEU A 3 17.66 15.70 -5.99
C LEU A 3 16.58 14.72 -6.45
N PRO A 4 16.82 13.40 -6.45
CA PRO A 4 15.81 12.42 -6.83
C PRO A 4 14.67 12.42 -5.81
N VAL A 5 13.43 12.44 -6.31
CA VAL A 5 12.21 12.42 -5.49
C VAL A 5 11.82 10.98 -5.20
N ALA A 6 11.55 10.66 -3.92
CA ALA A 6 11.12 9.34 -3.51
C ALA A 6 9.65 9.09 -3.90
N ALA A 7 9.37 7.95 -4.53
CA ALA A 7 8.01 7.56 -4.91
C ALA A 7 7.27 6.85 -3.76
N CYS A 8 5.96 7.10 -3.66
CA CYS A 8 5.06 6.47 -2.69
C CYS A 8 3.85 5.86 -3.40
N ALA A 9 3.63 4.55 -3.27
CA ALA A 9 2.42 3.90 -3.77
C ALA A 9 1.31 3.98 -2.73
N LYS A 10 0.14 4.48 -3.12
CA LYS A 10 -1.00 4.72 -2.22
C LYS A 10 -2.33 4.49 -2.95
N HIS A 11 -3.43 4.13 -2.29
CA HIS A 11 -3.57 3.73 -0.89
C HIS A 11 -3.76 2.21 -0.78
N TYR A 12 -2.79 1.51 -0.21
CA TYR A 12 -2.76 0.05 -0.14
C TYR A 12 -3.76 -0.50 0.88
N VAL A 13 -4.77 -1.30 0.54
CA VAL A 13 -5.24 -1.72 -0.80
C VAL A 13 -6.76 -1.66 -0.78
N GLY A 14 -7.38 -1.43 -1.93
CA GLY A 14 -8.84 -1.49 -2.07
C GLY A 14 -9.57 -0.19 -1.70
N ASP A 15 -8.85 0.92 -1.52
CA ASP A 15 -9.41 2.23 -1.21
C ASP A 15 -10.39 2.74 -2.28
N GLY A 16 -10.16 2.41 -3.54
CA GLY A 16 -11.05 2.75 -4.65
C GLY A 16 -12.25 1.80 -4.80
N GLY A 17 -12.37 0.76 -3.98
CA GLY A 17 -13.42 -0.26 -4.04
C GLY A 17 -14.47 -0.14 -2.94
N THR A 18 -14.53 0.99 -2.23
CA THR A 18 -15.43 1.14 -1.08
C THR A 18 -16.89 1.01 -1.48
N ASN A 19 -17.69 0.41 -0.60
CA ASN A 19 -19.11 0.23 -0.83
C ASN A 19 -19.78 1.60 -1.04
N LYS A 20 -20.52 1.73 -2.14
CA LYS A 20 -21.19 2.98 -2.58
C LYS A 20 -20.25 4.17 -2.81
N GLY A 21 -18.95 3.94 -2.96
CA GLY A 21 -17.96 5.01 -3.21
C GLY A 21 -17.74 5.97 -2.05
N ILE A 22 -18.10 5.55 -0.82
CA ILE A 22 -17.92 6.38 0.37
C ILE A 22 -16.46 6.33 0.80
N ASN A 23 -15.83 7.50 0.96
CA ASN A 23 -14.43 7.59 1.39
C ASN A 23 -14.21 6.90 2.74
N GLU A 24 -13.07 6.22 2.92
CA GLU A 24 -12.65 5.53 4.16
C GLU A 24 -13.61 4.42 4.67
N ASN A 25 -14.57 4.04 3.84
CA ASN A 25 -15.57 3.04 4.18
C ASN A 25 -15.04 1.61 3.96
N ASN A 26 -15.95 0.64 3.91
CA ASN A 26 -15.64 -0.76 3.80
C ASN A 26 -15.68 -1.24 2.34
N THR A 27 -14.58 -1.85 1.90
CA THR A 27 -14.46 -2.54 0.62
C THR A 27 -14.88 -3.99 0.81
N LEU A 28 -16.04 -4.33 0.22
CA LEU A 28 -16.67 -5.64 0.31
C LEU A 28 -16.30 -6.47 -0.92
N ILE A 29 -15.20 -7.19 -0.84
CA ILE A 29 -14.71 -8.02 -1.94
C ILE A 29 -14.02 -9.27 -1.39
N ASN A 30 -14.13 -10.37 -2.13
CA ASN A 30 -13.38 -11.58 -1.82
C ASN A 30 -11.86 -11.37 -2.02
N TYR A 31 -11.06 -12.24 -1.41
CA TYR A 31 -9.60 -12.14 -1.50
C TYR A 31 -9.09 -12.18 -2.95
N ASN A 32 -9.64 -13.07 -3.78
CA ASN A 32 -9.25 -13.19 -5.18
C ASN A 32 -9.60 -11.93 -5.99
N GLY A 33 -10.75 -11.31 -5.76
CA GLY A 33 -11.12 -10.06 -6.40
C GLY A 33 -10.26 -8.88 -5.93
N LEU A 34 -9.94 -8.82 -4.63
CA LEU A 34 -9.01 -7.83 -4.09
C LEU A 34 -7.64 -7.94 -4.79
N LEU A 35 -7.13 -9.17 -4.91
CA LEU A 35 -5.86 -9.44 -5.59
C LEU A 35 -5.93 -9.21 -7.10
N GLY A 36 -7.03 -9.53 -7.75
CA GLY A 36 -7.18 -9.37 -9.20
C GLY A 36 -7.31 -7.91 -9.63
N ILE A 37 -8.11 -7.13 -8.90
CA ILE A 37 -8.46 -5.75 -9.30
C ILE A 37 -7.48 -4.75 -8.70
N HIS A 38 -7.18 -4.85 -7.41
CA HIS A 38 -6.48 -3.78 -6.68
C HIS A 38 -4.99 -4.04 -6.47
N MET A 39 -4.52 -5.29 -6.54
CA MET A 39 -3.12 -5.63 -6.29
C MET A 39 -2.14 -5.43 -7.48
N PRO A 40 -2.52 -5.57 -8.77
CA PRO A 40 -1.56 -5.51 -9.87
C PRO A 40 -0.79 -4.18 -9.94
N ALA A 41 -1.44 -3.08 -9.57
CA ALA A 41 -0.80 -1.77 -9.52
C ALA A 41 0.35 -1.71 -8.50
N TYR A 42 0.18 -2.33 -7.31
CA TYR A 42 1.22 -2.38 -6.29
C TYR A 42 2.37 -3.30 -6.68
N TYR A 43 2.05 -4.44 -7.30
CA TYR A 43 3.06 -5.35 -7.86
C TYR A 43 3.99 -4.61 -8.84
N ASN A 44 3.40 -3.91 -9.82
CA ASN A 44 4.15 -3.11 -10.79
C ASN A 44 4.95 -1.98 -10.14
N SER A 45 4.38 -1.32 -9.13
CA SER A 45 5.06 -0.23 -8.41
C SER A 45 6.27 -0.72 -7.62
N ILE A 46 6.17 -1.91 -7.01
CA ILE A 46 7.26 -2.53 -6.27
C ILE A 46 8.38 -2.98 -7.21
N ILE A 47 8.06 -3.58 -8.36
CA ILE A 47 9.05 -3.95 -9.37
C ILE A 47 9.79 -2.72 -9.89
N LYS A 48 9.09 -1.60 -10.09
CA LYS A 48 9.68 -0.32 -10.48
C LYS A 48 10.50 0.36 -9.37
N GLY A 49 10.58 -0.23 -8.18
CA GLY A 49 11.43 0.27 -7.10
C GLY A 49 10.79 1.41 -6.28
N VAL A 50 9.47 1.39 -6.08
CA VAL A 50 8.82 2.38 -5.20
C VAL A 50 9.46 2.38 -3.80
N SER A 51 9.71 3.59 -3.28
CA SER A 51 10.44 3.74 -2.02
C SER A 51 9.55 3.51 -0.80
N THR A 52 8.25 3.79 -0.90
CA THR A 52 7.30 3.64 0.22
C THR A 52 5.92 3.19 -0.26
N VAL A 53 5.15 2.57 0.64
CA VAL A 53 3.75 2.23 0.42
C VAL A 53 2.93 2.82 1.58
N MET A 54 1.90 3.59 1.24
CA MET A 54 0.94 4.15 2.19
C MET A 54 -0.28 3.24 2.27
N ILE A 55 -0.61 2.82 3.49
CA ILE A 55 -1.76 1.96 3.77
C ILE A 55 -3.05 2.80 3.73
N SER A 56 -4.12 2.22 3.19
CA SER A 56 -5.46 2.82 3.14
C SER A 56 -6.10 2.87 4.52
N TYR A 57 -6.87 3.94 4.75
CA TYR A 57 -7.72 4.11 5.93
C TYR A 57 -9.03 3.30 5.85
N SER A 58 -9.38 2.84 4.65
CA SER A 58 -10.57 2.05 4.40
C SER A 58 -10.49 0.69 5.09
N SER A 59 -11.66 0.11 5.35
CA SER A 59 -11.77 -1.25 5.87
C SER A 59 -11.90 -2.25 4.71
N TRP A 60 -11.40 -3.46 4.89
CA TRP A 60 -11.69 -4.59 4.00
C TRP A 60 -12.47 -5.65 4.76
N ASN A 61 -13.67 -5.98 4.29
CA ASN A 61 -14.59 -6.92 4.95
C ASN A 61 -14.76 -6.67 6.47
N GLY A 62 -14.76 -5.40 6.88
CA GLY A 62 -14.94 -4.97 8.27
C GLY A 62 -13.63 -4.80 9.06
N GLU A 63 -12.49 -5.27 8.55
CA GLU A 63 -11.18 -5.11 9.19
C GLU A 63 -10.46 -3.87 8.64
N LYS A 64 -10.00 -2.97 9.52
CA LYS A 64 -9.23 -1.80 9.09
C LYS A 64 -7.91 -2.22 8.47
N MET A 65 -7.59 -1.66 7.30
CA MET A 65 -6.38 -2.05 6.56
C MET A 65 -5.08 -1.81 7.34
N HIS A 66 -5.01 -0.77 8.17
CA HIS A 66 -3.87 -0.53 9.08
C HIS A 66 -3.63 -1.64 10.10
N ALA A 67 -4.70 -2.34 10.54
CA ALA A 67 -4.61 -3.46 11.47
C ALA A 67 -4.42 -4.81 10.75
N ASN A 68 -4.64 -4.86 9.42
CA ASN A 68 -4.63 -6.09 8.65
C ASN A 68 -3.22 -6.63 8.41
N ARG A 69 -2.72 -7.38 9.39
CA ARG A 69 -1.37 -7.95 9.36
C ARG A 69 -1.18 -9.01 8.26
N LYS A 70 -2.25 -9.67 7.82
CA LYS A 70 -2.20 -10.66 6.73
C LYS A 70 -1.83 -9.99 5.40
N LEU A 71 -2.45 -8.87 5.07
CA LEU A 71 -2.16 -8.14 3.82
C LEU A 71 -0.86 -7.33 3.90
N ILE A 72 -0.56 -6.75 5.06
CA ILE A 72 0.66 -5.95 5.26
C ILE A 72 1.90 -6.85 5.34
N THR A 73 1.96 -7.75 6.32
CA THR A 73 3.16 -8.57 6.56
C THR A 73 3.13 -9.83 5.70
N GLY A 74 1.99 -10.51 5.62
CA GLY A 74 1.88 -11.75 4.87
C GLY A 74 2.03 -11.56 3.35
N TYR A 75 1.39 -10.53 2.79
CA TYR A 75 1.47 -10.28 1.35
C TYR A 75 2.60 -9.32 0.98
N LEU A 76 2.56 -8.07 1.46
CA LEU A 76 3.52 -7.05 1.01
C LEU A 76 4.97 -7.41 1.39
N LYS A 77 5.23 -7.77 2.65
CA LYS A 77 6.59 -8.13 3.09
C LYS A 77 7.02 -9.52 2.62
N ASN A 78 6.20 -10.55 2.84
CA ASN A 78 6.64 -11.92 2.58
C ASN A 78 6.48 -12.32 1.11
N LYS A 79 5.30 -12.10 0.49
CA LYS A 79 5.07 -12.48 -0.92
C LYS A 79 5.77 -11.55 -1.90
N LEU A 80 5.61 -10.23 -1.74
CA LEU A 80 6.20 -9.25 -2.65
C LEU A 80 7.66 -8.91 -2.29
N ARG A 81 8.19 -9.49 -1.21
CA ARG A 81 9.56 -9.27 -0.71
C ARG A 81 9.87 -7.77 -0.52
N PHE A 82 8.86 -6.96 -0.24
CA PHE A 82 9.03 -5.52 -0.04
C PHE A 82 9.72 -5.29 1.31
N ARG A 83 10.99 -4.85 1.27
CA ARG A 83 11.84 -4.65 2.46
C ARG A 83 11.83 -3.21 2.98
N VAL A 84 11.02 -2.32 2.41
CA VAL A 84 11.04 -0.89 2.74
C VAL A 84 10.04 -0.56 3.86
N LYS A 85 10.30 0.53 4.59
CA LYS A 85 9.53 0.95 5.78
C LYS A 85 8.07 1.27 5.41
N PHE A 86 7.15 0.77 6.23
CA PHE A 86 5.74 1.14 6.17
C PHE A 86 5.51 2.53 6.75
N CYS A 87 4.75 3.36 6.04
CA CYS A 87 4.28 4.64 6.56
C CYS A 87 2.82 4.45 7.00
N LEU A 88 2.59 4.31 8.30
CA LEU A 88 1.26 4.35 8.91
C LEU A 88 0.96 5.82 9.23
N PHE A 89 0.09 6.45 8.45
CA PHE A 89 -0.38 7.79 8.77
C PHE A 89 -1.48 7.69 9.83
N SER A 90 -1.25 8.29 10.99
CA SER A 90 -2.34 8.83 11.83
C SER A 90 -2.18 10.36 11.92
N SER A 91 -0.96 10.86 11.88
CA SER A 91 -0.62 12.27 11.64
C SER A 91 0.87 12.29 11.30
N ILE A 92 1.26 12.85 10.15
CA ILE A 92 2.64 13.17 9.73
C ILE A 92 3.75 12.22 10.21
N ILE A 93 4.32 11.45 9.29
CA ILE A 93 5.70 10.98 9.43
C ILE A 93 6.32 10.86 8.03
N LEU A 94 6.93 11.97 7.63
CA LEU A 94 7.96 12.03 6.61
C LEU A 94 9.07 11.05 7.03
N ILE A 95 9.26 9.96 6.29
CA ILE A 95 10.45 9.11 6.48
C ILE A 95 11.26 9.16 5.20
N LEU A 96 12.37 9.88 5.31
CA LEU A 96 13.56 9.75 4.47
C LEU A 96 13.87 8.27 4.26
N THR A 97 13.66 7.78 3.05
CA THR A 97 14.40 6.64 2.55
C THR A 97 15.54 7.20 1.69
N ARG A 98 16.77 6.79 2.03
CA ARG A 98 17.96 6.93 1.19
C ARG A 98 17.57 6.91 -0.28
N THR A 99 17.99 7.94 -0.99
CA THR A 99 17.99 7.98 -2.45
C THR A 99 18.44 6.62 -2.97
N SER A 100 17.68 6.10 -3.94
CA SER A 100 18.00 4.91 -4.72
C SER A 100 19.52 4.82 -4.94
N GLN A 101 20.18 3.92 -4.22
CA GLN A 101 21.51 3.47 -4.58
C GLN A 101 21.31 2.27 -5.50
N ASN A 102 21.63 2.51 -6.77
CA ASN A 102 22.00 1.56 -7.80
C ASN A 102 20.96 0.49 -8.22
N LYS A 103 20.34 0.74 -9.38
CA LYS A 103 20.75 0.03 -10.60
C LYS A 103 20.53 0.90 -11.84
#